data_AF-A0A6Y1LWP4-F1
#
_entry.id   AF-A0A6Y1LWP4-F1
#
_cell.length_a   1.000
_cell.length_b   1.000
_cell.length_c   1.000
_cell.angle_alpha   90.00
_cell.angle_beta   90.00
_cell.angle_gamma   90.00
#
_symmetry.space_group_name_H-M   'P 1'
#
loop_
_entity.id
_entity.type
_entity.pdbx_description
1 polymer ?
#
loop_
_entity_poly.entity_id
_entity_poly.type
_entity_poly.pdbx_seq_one_letter_code
_entity_poly.pdbx_strand_id
1 'polypeptide(L)'
;MLKRFLKRPVLGQIAWLLLFSFYIAVCLNIAFYKQVLQDLPLNSLRNVLVFISMPVVAFSVVNSVLTLASFIWLNRLLACVFILVGAAAQY
;
A
#
# COMPACT_ATOMS: atom_id res chain seq x y z
N MET A 1 17.24 -24.24 22.67
CA MET A 1 16.11 -23.61 21.92
C MET A 1 16.30 -22.11 21.60
N LEU A 2 17.46 -21.50 21.88
CA LEU A 2 17.69 -20.05 21.73
C LEU A 2 18.31 -19.59 20.39
N LYS A 3 18.61 -20.51 19.45
CA LYS A 3 19.24 -20.16 18.16
C LYS A 3 18.28 -19.61 17.11
N ARG A 4 16.96 -19.62 17.36
CA ARG A 4 15.95 -19.19 16.38
C ARG A 4 15.83 -17.66 16.25
N PHE A 5 16.24 -16.91 17.28
CA PHE A 5 16.22 -15.45 17.27
C PHE A 5 17.36 -14.80 16.47
N LEU A 6 18.40 -15.56 16.11
CA LEU A 6 19.51 -15.07 15.26
C LEU A 6 19.30 -15.32 13.76
N LYS A 7 18.22 -16.01 13.36
CA LYS A 7 17.85 -16.05 11.94
C LYS A 7 17.16 -14.74 11.61
N ARG A 8 17.78 -13.91 10.77
CA ARG A 8 17.14 -12.72 10.20
C ARG A 8 15.73 -13.12 9.72
N PRO A 9 14.66 -12.49 10.20
CA PRO A 9 13.31 -12.79 9.72
C PRO A 9 13.27 -12.43 8.24
N VAL A 10 13.42 -13.45 7.39
CA VAL A 10 13.27 -13.32 5.95
C VAL A 10 11.80 -13.49 5.66
N LEU A 11 11.11 -12.36 5.58
CA LEU A 11 9.78 -12.33 5.00
C LEU A 11 9.89 -12.79 3.54
N GLY A 12 9.06 -13.75 3.14
CA GLY A 12 8.97 -14.17 1.75
C GLY A 12 8.65 -12.97 0.86
N GLN A 13 9.24 -12.91 -0.33
CA GLN A 13 9.11 -11.77 -1.25
C GLN A 13 7.63 -11.42 -1.52
N ILE A 14 6.77 -12.42 -1.68
CA ILE A 14 5.31 -12.22 -1.87
C ILE A 14 4.67 -11.57 -0.64
N ALA A 15 4.95 -12.09 0.56
CA ALA A 15 4.40 -11.55 1.80
C ALA A 15 4.90 -10.11 2.05
N TRP A 16 6.15 -9.82 1.68
CA TRP A 16 6.70 -8.47 1.73
C TRP A 16 5.98 -7.53 0.76
N LEU A 17 5.80 -7.92 -0.50
CA LEU A 17 5.09 -7.12 -1.50
C LEU A 17 3.64 -6.83 -1.08
N LEU A 18 2.93 -7.84 -0.55
CA LEU A 18 1.55 -7.70 -0.09
C LEU A 18 1.44 -6.76 1.13
N LEU A 19 2.31 -6.91 2.13
CA LEU A 19 2.28 -6.05 3.31
C LEU A 19 2.58 -4.60 2.97
N PHE A 20 3.61 -4.36 2.14
CA PHE A 20 3.98 -2.99 1.76
C PHE A 20 2.95 -2.34 0.84
N SER A 21 2.40 -3.08 -0.12
CA SER A 21 1.32 -2.55 -0.97
C SER A 21 0.07 -2.23 -0.15
N PHE A 22 -0.29 -3.05 0.83
CA PHE A 22 -1.39 -2.77 1.74
C PHE A 22 -1.14 -1.53 2.59
N TYR A 23 0.06 -1.42 3.18
CA TYR A 23 0.44 -0.26 3.98
C TYR A 23 0.40 1.04 3.18
N ILE A 24 0.95 1.05 1.97
CA ILE A 24 0.97 2.23 1.10
C ILE A 24 -0.45 2.60 0.64
N ALA A 25 -1.26 1.61 0.25
CA ALA A 25 -2.59 1.86 -0.28
C ALA A 25 -3.61 2.27 0.78
N VAL A 26 -3.48 1.80 2.02
CA VAL A 26 -4.47 2.07 3.09
C VAL A 26 -3.98 3.16 4.04
N CYS A 27 -2.79 2.99 4.63
CA CYS A 27 -2.31 3.88 5.69
C CYS A 27 -1.78 5.20 5.14
N LEU A 28 -1.04 5.16 4.04
CA LEU A 28 -0.42 6.36 3.45
C LEU A 28 -1.39 7.19 2.60
N ASN A 29 -2.49 6.60 2.14
CA ASN A 29 -3.49 7.25 1.29
C ASN A 29 -4.68 7.82 2.07
N ILE A 30 -4.56 7.97 3.40
CA ILE A 30 -5.66 8.50 4.23
C ILE A 30 -6.09 9.90 3.80
N ALA A 31 -5.14 10.78 3.44
CA ALA A 31 -5.45 12.13 2.97
C ALA A 31 -6.28 12.11 1.68
N PHE A 32 -5.94 11.23 0.74
CA PHE A 32 -6.69 11.03 -0.50
C PHE A 32 -8.12 10.53 -0.22
N TYR A 33 -8.30 9.53 0.65
CA TYR A 33 -9.65 9.05 0.98
C TYR A 33 -10.49 10.11 1.69
N LYS A 34 -9.88 10.99 2.49
CA LYS A 34 -10.58 12.13 3.08
C LYS A 34 -11.06 13.12 2.01
N GLN A 35 -10.23 13.42 1.02
CA GLN A 35 -10.61 14.29 -0.10
C GLN A 35 -11.75 13.67 -0.92
N VAL A 36 -11.63 12.39 -1.28
CA VAL A 36 -12.68 11.66 -2.01
C VAL A 36 -14.00 11.68 -1.23
N LEU A 37 -13.96 11.56 0.09
CA LEU A 37 -15.17 11.60 0.92
C LEU A 37 -15.84 12.99 0.91
N GLN A 38 -15.08 14.07 0.74
CA GLN A 38 -15.61 15.43 0.59
C GLN A 38 -16.25 15.64 -0.78
N ASP A 39 -15.65 15.07 -1.84
CA ASP A 39 -16.13 15.23 -3.22
C ASP A 39 -17.25 14.23 -3.59
N LEU A 40 -17.27 13.05 -2.96
CA LEU A 40 -18.22 11.98 -3.22
C LEU A 40 -19.09 11.69 -1.99
N PRO A 41 -20.24 12.38 -1.83
CA PRO A 41 -21.14 12.12 -0.70
C PRO A 41 -21.65 10.68 -0.73
N LEU A 42 -21.54 9.99 0.41
CA LEU A 42 -21.97 8.59 0.59
C LEU A 42 -23.49 8.48 0.79
N ASN A 43 -24.26 9.09 -0.09
CA ASN A 43 -25.72 9.12 -0.03
C ASN A 43 -26.40 7.95 -0.78
N SER A 44 -25.64 7.20 -1.59
CA SER A 44 -26.14 6.12 -2.43
C SER A 44 -25.26 4.87 -2.30
N LEU A 45 -25.89 3.69 -2.35
CA LEU A 45 -25.21 2.39 -2.36
C LEU A 45 -24.11 2.33 -3.44
N ARG A 46 -24.34 2.93 -4.61
CA ARG A 46 -23.33 3.00 -5.68
C ARG A 46 -22.07 3.73 -5.21
N ASN A 47 -22.22 4.87 -4.55
CA ASN A 47 -21.09 5.68 -4.10
C ASN A 47 -20.31 4.98 -2.98
N VAL A 48 -21.00 4.27 -2.09
CA VAL A 48 -20.38 3.44 -1.05
C VAL A 48 -19.57 2.29 -1.68
N LEU A 49 -20.13 1.59 -2.66
CA LEU A 49 -19.42 0.53 -3.38
C LEU A 49 -18.21 1.06 -4.14
N VAL A 50 -18.33 2.24 -4.78
CA VAL A 50 -17.21 2.91 -5.46
C VAL A 50 -16.12 3.26 -4.45
N PHE A 51 -16.48 3.85 -3.31
CA PHE A 51 -15.53 4.19 -2.26
C PHE A 51 -14.78 2.98 -1.71
N ILE A 52 -15.46 1.84 -1.49
CA ILE A 52 -14.82 0.59 -1.04
C ILE A 52 -13.92 -0.01 -2.14
N SER A 53 -14.29 0.14 -3.41
CA SER A 53 -13.48 -0.36 -4.52
C SER A 53 -12.17 0.43 -4.71
N MET A 54 -12.14 1.72 -4.35
CA MET A 54 -10.96 2.57 -4.53
C MET A 54 -9.71 2.07 -3.78
N PRO A 55 -9.76 1.70 -2.48
CA PRO A 55 -8.64 1.07 -1.79
C PRO A 55 -8.18 -0.24 -2.41
N VAL A 56 -9.11 -1.05 -2.91
CA VAL A 56 -8.78 -2.32 -3.59
C VAL A 56 -8.03 -2.06 -4.89
N VAL A 57 -8.45 -1.04 -5.65
CA VAL A 57 -7.76 -0.61 -6.88
C VAL A 57 -6.38 -0.05 -6.54
N ALA A 58 -6.27 0.86 -5.56
CA ALA A 58 -4.99 1.42 -5.13
C ALA A 58 -4.00 0.33 -4.67
N PHE A 59 -4.48 -0.65 -3.89
CA PHE A 59 -3.70 -1.82 -3.50
C PHE A 59 -3.20 -2.62 -4.70
N SER A 60 -4.08 -2.91 -5.66
CA SER A 60 -3.74 -3.67 -6.87
C SER A 60 -2.70 -2.95 -7.74
N VAL A 61 -2.82 -1.63 -7.89
CA VAL A 61 -1.87 -0.80 -8.63
C VAL A 61 -0.51 -0.82 -7.94
N VAL A 62 -0.44 -0.56 -6.64
CA VAL A 62 0.83 -0.56 -5.89
C VAL A 62 1.47 -1.95 -5.90
N ASN A 63 0.67 -3.02 -5.72
CA ASN A 63 1.16 -4.39 -5.78
C ASN A 63 1.72 -4.74 -7.17
N SER A 64 1.04 -4.33 -8.25
CA SER A 64 1.52 -4.52 -9.62
C SER A 64 2.84 -3.79 -9.86
N VAL A 65 2.93 -2.51 -9.45
CA VAL A 65 4.15 -1.70 -9.58
C VAL A 65 5.32 -2.31 -8.79
N LEU A 66 5.09 -2.71 -7.54
CA LEU A 66 6.12 -3.34 -6.71
C LEU A 66 6.53 -4.73 -7.25
N THR A 67 5.59 -5.47 -7.84
CA THR A 67 5.87 -6.76 -8.48
C THR A 67 6.71 -6.58 -9.75
N LEU A 68 6.40 -5.59 -10.58
CA LEU A 68 7.20 -5.21 -11.74
C LEU A 68 8.61 -4.77 -11.33
N ALA A 69 8.72 -3.90 -10.32
CA ALA A 69 10.00 -3.46 -9.77
C ALA A 69 10.80 -4.61 -9.14
N SER A 70 10.12 -5.66 -8.66
CA SER A 70 10.73 -6.88 -8.14
C SER A 70 11.56 -7.62 -9.18
N PHE A 71 11.16 -7.63 -10.45
CA PHE A 71 11.92 -8.26 -11.53
C PHE A 71 13.30 -7.60 -11.76
N ILE A 72 13.42 -6.31 -11.43
CA ILE A 72 14.65 -5.51 -11.57
C ILE A 72 15.36 -5.36 -10.20
N TRP A 73 14.90 -6.08 -9.16
CA TRP A 73 15.43 -6.00 -7.79
C TRP A 73 15.30 -4.62 -7.12
N LEU A 74 14.48 -3.72 -7.70
CA LEU A 74 14.30 -2.34 -7.26
C LEU A 74 13.16 -2.16 -6.24
N ASN A 75 12.44 -3.24 -5.93
CA ASN A 75 11.28 -3.25 -5.03
C ASN A 75 11.52 -2.55 -3.68
N ARG A 76 12.68 -2.73 -3.06
CA ARG A 76 13.03 -2.14 -1.76
C ARG A 76 13.22 -0.62 -1.84
N LEU A 77 14.00 -0.16 -2.81
CA LEU A 77 14.23 1.28 -3.02
C LEU A 77 12.91 1.98 -3.35
N LEU A 78 12.12 1.38 -4.24
CA LEU A 78 10.85 1.94 -4.65
C LEU A 78 9.87 2.03 -3.47
N ALA A 79 9.76 1.01 -2.63
CA ALA A 79 8.93 1.07 -1.43
C ALA A 79 9.40 2.16 -0.45
N CYS A 80 10.71 2.34 -0.24
CA CYS A 80 11.23 3.41 0.59
C CYS A 80 10.85 4.80 0.06
N VAL A 81 10.98 5.02 -1.26
CA VAL A 81 10.57 6.28 -1.90
C VAL A 81 9.07 6.50 -1.73
N PHE A 82 8.23 5.48 -1.98
CA PHE A 82 6.79 5.59 -1.78
C PHE A 82 6.42 5.94 -0.33
N ILE A 83 7.11 5.36 0.66
CA ILE A 83 6.86 5.65 2.07
C ILE A 83 7.27 7.09 2.42
N LEU A 84 8.46 7.51 2.01
CA LEU A 84 8.95 8.87 2.29
C LEU A 84 8.07 9.93 1.63
N VAL A 85 7.77 9.77 0.34
CA VAL A 85 6.96 10.72 -0.42
C VAL A 85 5.52 10.71 0.07
N GLY A 86 4.93 9.53 0.31
CA GLY A 86 3.55 9.45 0.79
C GLY A 86 3.38 9.97 2.20
N ALA A 87 4.36 9.74 3.10
CA ALA A 87 4.35 10.35 4.43
C ALA A 87 4.48 11.88 4.35
N ALA A 88 5.34 12.40 3.47
CA ALA A 88 5.51 13.83 3.27
C ALA A 88 4.26 14.49 2.64
N ALA A 89 3.56 13.80 1.74
CA ALA A 89 2.34 14.31 1.12
C ALA A 89 1.11 14.25 2.04
N GLN A 90 1.15 13.42 3.09
CA GLN A 90 0.06 13.27 4.06
C GLN A 90 0.08 14.33 5.18
N TYR A 91 1.26 14.88 5.50
CA TYR A 91 1.44 15.90 6.55
C TYR A 91 1.22 17.31 6.01
#